data_AF-A0A2H1GEW0-F1
#
_entry.id   AF-A0A2H1GEW0-F1
#
_cell.length_a   1.000
_cell.length_b   1.000
_cell.length_c   1.000
_cell.angle_alpha   90.00
_cell.angle_beta   90.00
_cell.angle_gamma   90.00
#
_symmetry.space_group_name_H-M   'P 1'
#
loop_
_entity.id
_entity.type
_entity.pdbx_description
1 polymer ?
#
loop_
_entity_poly.entity_id
_entity_poly.type
_entity_poly.pdbx_seq_one_letter_code
_entity_poly.pdbx_strand_id
1 'polypeptide(L)'
;MHSSRGRYSNNRGGRGRGYGSTVQRGGMELPEKALPFGTVISTLTHEEVKTSLSSGRATSITGCQYLASFNWLKKGSPTIVVPGLPPKWTPHKQPPQLAEDSGDFFRDINAAQYPKHPIEPAVRAVLSQNPDFIPDEIDLFACGSTMGHLLRFARKSDKKFRFVVEVVDGTVFFIRRENSPDEKIPDLRGYGHTMPEAYTTLDDCVRGSVSHQRMIRYGIGGIECVVRCESDGYLADKGTAATPASVCAGKFETLQMLAGGKVVPQAAMFDIKTRSVRKKGENILAAEISRLWLRQIPNFIMAYHRSGVFEDIEVLDIRKQMLQWETEHADEICVFSAILERVITFARSQAGIAFEVCSQQPHVLEFRQVGGQIDSVLPDELKKVWTDFNLDADEKSTDGASDEHIGSDAEGGVSIDSGGEDDSDGEPDYTACTERCDYCGRCKY
;
A
#
# COMPACT_ATOMS: atom_id res chain seq x y z
N MET A 1 -25.03 21.31 75.80
CA MET A 1 -25.79 20.06 76.09
C MET A 1 -25.21 18.92 75.24
N HIS A 2 -25.50 17.65 75.57
CA HIS A 2 -25.03 16.45 74.86
C HIS A 2 -25.49 16.42 73.37
N SER A 3 -25.00 15.59 72.45
CA SER A 3 -24.31 14.28 72.54
C SER A 3 -23.46 14.01 71.27
N SER A 4 -22.28 13.38 71.34
CA SER A 4 -22.00 11.96 70.93
C SER A 4 -22.18 11.60 69.44
N ARG A 5 -21.34 10.79 68.76
CA ARG A 5 -20.06 10.08 69.09
C ARG A 5 -19.46 9.47 67.81
N GLY A 6 -18.13 9.21 67.76
CA GLY A 6 -17.52 8.26 66.80
C GLY A 6 -16.11 8.63 66.29
N ARG A 7 -15.09 8.75 67.15
CA ARG A 7 -14.02 7.75 67.36
C ARG A 7 -13.25 7.26 66.11
N TYR A 8 -12.05 7.83 65.92
CA TYR A 8 -10.93 7.22 65.21
C TYR A 8 -10.29 6.08 66.04
N SER A 9 -9.71 5.08 65.37
CA SER A 9 -8.64 4.24 65.91
C SER A 9 -7.85 3.56 64.78
N ASN A 10 -6.52 3.69 64.81
CA ASN A 10 -5.60 2.85 64.05
C ASN A 10 -5.20 1.64 64.91
N ASN A 11 -5.20 0.41 64.36
CA ASN A 11 -3.98 -0.40 64.44
C ASN A 11 -3.90 -1.59 63.47
N ARG A 12 -2.63 -1.97 63.26
CA ARG A 12 -2.02 -3.01 62.42
C ARG A 12 -2.62 -4.43 62.49
N GLY A 13 -2.58 -5.11 61.34
CA GLY A 13 -1.93 -6.43 61.21
C GLY A 13 -2.83 -7.66 61.02
N GLY A 14 -2.58 -8.43 59.95
CA GLY A 14 -3.16 -9.76 59.75
C GLY A 14 -2.96 -10.31 58.34
N ARG A 15 -2.18 -11.39 58.18
CA ARG A 15 -2.09 -12.14 56.91
C ARG A 15 -3.31 -13.05 56.75
N GLY A 16 -3.92 -13.07 55.56
CA GLY A 16 -4.92 -14.07 55.19
C GLY A 16 -4.74 -14.48 53.72
N ARG A 17 -4.48 -15.77 53.45
CA ARG A 17 -4.49 -16.33 52.10
C ARG A 17 -5.94 -16.64 51.70
N GLY A 18 -6.33 -16.31 50.48
CA GLY A 18 -7.60 -16.71 49.87
C GLY A 18 -7.47 -16.80 48.35
N TYR A 19 -7.66 -18.00 47.80
CA TYR A 19 -7.66 -18.25 46.35
C TYR A 19 -8.89 -17.61 45.69
N GLY A 20 -8.77 -17.16 44.43
CA GLY A 20 -9.85 -16.43 43.75
C GLY A 20 -9.72 -16.28 42.22
N SER A 21 -9.42 -17.39 41.52
CA SER A 21 -9.61 -17.57 40.07
C SER A 21 -9.15 -16.45 39.10
N THR A 22 -7.90 -16.53 38.64
CA THR A 22 -7.54 -15.97 37.33
C THR A 22 -8.21 -16.81 36.24
N VAL A 23 -9.31 -16.31 35.66
CA VAL A 23 -9.92 -16.95 34.49
C VAL A 23 -9.05 -16.67 33.26
N GLN A 24 -8.04 -17.51 33.06
CA GLN A 24 -7.39 -17.65 31.75
C GLN A 24 -8.40 -18.24 30.77
N ARG A 25 -9.10 -17.38 30.01
CA ARG A 25 -9.72 -17.82 28.76
C ARG A 25 -8.62 -17.98 27.72
N GLY A 26 -8.04 -19.17 27.69
CA GLY A 26 -7.12 -19.58 26.63
C GLY A 26 -7.87 -19.74 25.32
N GLY A 27 -7.80 -18.72 24.46
CA GLY A 27 -7.77 -18.92 23.02
C GLY A 27 -6.31 -19.00 22.61
N MET A 28 -5.74 -20.21 22.51
CA MET A 28 -4.52 -20.40 21.72
C MET A 28 -4.94 -20.45 20.26
N GLU A 29 -5.08 -19.29 19.63
CA GLU A 29 -4.80 -19.23 18.19
C GLU A 29 -3.32 -19.58 18.04
N LEU A 30 -3.06 -20.69 17.34
CA LEU A 30 -1.70 -21.04 16.94
C LEU A 30 -1.18 -19.89 16.08
N PRO A 31 0.02 -19.34 16.34
CA PRO A 31 0.54 -18.25 15.54
C PRO A 31 0.60 -18.71 14.09
N GLU A 32 -0.07 -17.94 13.23
CA GLU A 32 -0.16 -18.19 11.80
C GLU A 32 1.25 -18.42 11.25
N LYS A 33 1.47 -19.57 10.62
CA LYS A 33 2.82 -20.05 10.33
C LYS A 33 3.43 -19.14 9.26
N ALA A 34 4.35 -18.27 9.70
CA ALA A 34 4.98 -17.27 8.86
C ALA A 34 5.44 -17.88 7.53
N LEU A 35 5.05 -17.25 6.43
CA LEU A 35 5.42 -17.71 5.10
C LEU A 35 6.96 -17.71 4.97
N PRO A 36 7.54 -18.69 4.26
CA PRO A 36 8.98 -18.74 4.06
C PRO A 36 9.47 -17.49 3.31
N PHE A 37 10.76 -17.22 3.46
CA PHE A 37 11.51 -16.32 2.58
C PHE A 37 12.27 -17.16 1.56
N GLY A 38 12.36 -16.71 0.30
CA GLY A 38 13.24 -17.33 -0.68
C GLY A 38 14.71 -16.94 -0.50
N THR A 39 15.54 -17.44 -1.41
CA THR A 39 16.98 -17.14 -1.48
C THR A 39 17.21 -15.66 -1.77
N VAL A 40 18.25 -15.07 -1.17
CA VAL A 40 18.68 -13.68 -1.51
C VAL A 40 19.28 -13.67 -2.91
N ILE A 41 18.78 -12.75 -3.74
CA ILE A 41 19.27 -12.46 -5.09
C ILE A 41 20.25 -11.29 -5.05
N SER A 42 19.92 -10.24 -4.29
CA SER A 42 20.72 -9.02 -4.15
C SER A 42 20.43 -8.31 -2.83
N THR A 43 21.27 -7.36 -2.45
CA THR A 43 21.10 -6.52 -1.26
C THR A 43 21.36 -5.06 -1.59
N LEU A 44 20.70 -4.15 -0.87
CA LEU A 44 20.90 -2.71 -0.94
C LEU A 44 20.88 -2.14 0.47
N THR A 45 22.00 -1.56 0.91
CA THR A 45 22.11 -0.90 2.20
C THR A 45 21.66 0.55 2.13
N HIS A 46 21.25 1.10 3.27
CA HIS A 46 20.92 2.53 3.40
C HIS A 46 22.09 3.44 2.98
N GLU A 47 23.32 3.03 3.30
CA GLU A 47 24.52 3.82 3.01
C GLU A 47 24.91 3.79 1.53
N GLU A 48 24.74 2.67 0.81
CA GLU A 48 24.92 2.60 -0.66
C GLU A 48 23.94 3.50 -1.40
N VAL A 49 22.68 3.57 -0.94
CA VAL A 49 21.72 4.55 -1.48
C VAL A 49 22.23 5.96 -1.21
N LYS A 50 22.53 6.29 0.06
CA LYS A 50 22.90 7.64 0.46
C LYS A 50 24.16 8.15 -0.25
N THR A 51 25.17 7.30 -0.42
CA THR A 51 26.43 7.63 -1.10
C THR A 51 26.30 7.73 -2.62
N SER A 52 25.26 7.14 -3.21
CA SER A 52 24.98 7.24 -4.66
C SER A 52 23.95 8.32 -5.03
N LEU A 53 23.51 9.15 -4.07
CA LEU A 53 22.60 10.27 -4.33
C LEU A 53 23.27 11.36 -5.18
N SER A 54 22.67 11.69 -6.31
CA SER A 54 22.98 12.91 -7.07
C SER A 54 22.32 14.14 -6.43
N SER A 55 23.04 15.26 -6.42
CA SER A 55 22.50 16.55 -6.01
C SER A 55 21.32 16.99 -6.89
N GLY A 56 20.32 17.63 -6.30
CA GLY A 56 19.20 18.25 -7.03
C GLY A 56 17.98 17.37 -7.28
N ARG A 57 17.89 16.18 -6.68
CA ARG A 57 16.68 15.33 -6.74
C ARG A 57 15.48 16.03 -6.10
N ALA A 58 14.32 15.99 -6.75
CA ALA A 58 13.09 16.59 -6.23
C ALA A 58 12.57 15.85 -4.99
N THR A 59 12.39 16.58 -3.89
CA THR A 59 11.94 16.05 -2.58
C THR A 59 10.45 16.22 -2.32
N SER A 60 9.72 16.94 -3.17
CA SER A 60 8.28 17.13 -3.02
C SER A 60 7.47 16.11 -3.81
N ILE A 61 6.30 15.75 -3.28
CA ILE A 61 5.25 15.11 -4.09
C ILE A 61 4.60 16.20 -4.96
N THR A 62 4.49 15.95 -6.27
CA THR A 62 3.94 16.91 -7.25
C THR A 62 2.81 16.28 -8.06
N GLY A 63 1.98 17.10 -8.70
CA GLY A 63 0.95 16.62 -9.64
C GLY A 63 -0.14 15.73 -9.03
N CYS A 64 -0.39 15.77 -7.71
CA CYS A 64 -1.36 14.89 -7.06
C CYS A 64 -2.78 15.05 -7.63
N GLN A 65 -3.25 13.99 -8.30
CA GLN A 65 -4.57 13.92 -8.94
C GLN A 65 -5.35 12.70 -8.45
N TYR A 66 -6.68 12.81 -8.46
CA TYR A 66 -7.55 11.65 -8.35
C TYR A 66 -7.51 10.88 -9.66
N LEU A 67 -7.26 9.56 -9.58
CA LEU A 67 -7.33 8.69 -10.75
C LEU A 67 -8.61 7.84 -10.70
N ALA A 68 -8.88 7.17 -9.58
CA ALA A 68 -10.04 6.30 -9.43
C ALA A 68 -10.36 6.00 -7.96
N SER A 69 -11.54 5.46 -7.68
CA SER A 69 -11.88 4.83 -6.42
C SER A 69 -12.78 3.61 -6.60
N PHE A 70 -12.86 2.79 -5.55
CA PHE A 70 -13.90 1.76 -5.41
C PHE A 70 -14.21 1.47 -3.94
N ASN A 71 -15.38 0.90 -3.66
CA ASN A 71 -15.70 0.32 -2.35
C ASN A 71 -15.79 -1.20 -2.46
N TRP A 72 -15.23 -1.94 -1.49
CA TRP A 72 -15.56 -3.36 -1.29
C TRP A 72 -16.92 -3.50 -0.60
N LEU A 73 -17.81 -4.36 -1.09
CA LEU A 73 -19.09 -4.69 -0.43
C LEU A 73 -19.00 -5.99 0.38
N LYS A 74 -19.68 -6.05 1.52
CA LYS A 74 -19.82 -7.29 2.33
C LYS A 74 -20.76 -8.30 1.64
N LYS A 75 -20.25 -9.07 0.68
CA LYS A 75 -20.99 -10.11 -0.06
C LYS A 75 -20.23 -11.43 -0.07
N GLY A 76 -20.93 -12.52 -0.38
CA GLY A 76 -20.32 -13.86 -0.55
C GLY A 76 -19.50 -14.03 -1.83
N SER A 77 -19.53 -13.05 -2.73
CA SER A 77 -18.70 -12.98 -3.94
C SER A 77 -17.91 -11.66 -3.95
N PRO A 78 -16.65 -11.63 -4.41
CA PRO A 78 -15.86 -10.40 -4.55
C PRO A 78 -16.64 -9.37 -5.37
N THR A 79 -17.03 -8.26 -4.72
CA THR A 79 -17.89 -7.25 -5.33
C THR A 79 -17.42 -5.86 -4.96
N ILE A 80 -17.20 -5.02 -5.98
CA ILE A 80 -16.85 -3.61 -5.80
C ILE A 80 -17.88 -2.67 -6.42
N VAL A 81 -18.05 -1.49 -5.81
CA VAL A 81 -18.77 -0.35 -6.41
C VAL A 81 -17.75 0.64 -6.97
N VAL A 82 -17.94 1.09 -8.20
CA VAL A 82 -17.02 1.91 -8.99
C VAL A 82 -17.81 3.09 -9.61
N PRO A 83 -17.35 4.35 -9.53
CA PRO A 83 -16.40 4.83 -8.52
C PRO A 83 -16.84 4.43 -7.11
N GLY A 84 -15.90 4.43 -6.19
CA GLY A 84 -16.19 4.37 -4.76
C GLY A 84 -16.62 5.73 -4.23
N LEU A 85 -17.45 5.72 -3.19
CA LEU A 85 -17.80 6.89 -2.40
C LEU A 85 -17.34 6.64 -0.94
N PRO A 86 -16.38 7.41 -0.41
CA PRO A 86 -16.02 7.34 1.01
C PRO A 86 -17.22 7.76 1.87
N PRO A 87 -17.33 7.29 3.13
CA PRO A 87 -18.42 7.71 4.00
C PRO A 87 -18.29 9.20 4.35
N LYS A 88 -19.43 9.88 4.46
CA LYS A 88 -19.51 11.32 4.74
C LYS A 88 -19.36 11.59 6.23
N TRP A 89 -18.56 12.58 6.62
CA TRP A 89 -18.51 13.05 8.01
C TRP A 89 -19.90 13.52 8.48
N THR A 90 -20.42 12.91 9.55
CA THR A 90 -21.74 13.18 10.12
C THR A 90 -21.69 13.12 11.65
N PRO A 91 -21.02 14.08 12.31
CA PRO A 91 -20.82 14.05 13.76
C PRO A 91 -22.13 14.24 14.51
N HIS A 92 -22.26 13.55 15.66
CA HIS A 92 -23.43 13.70 16.52
C HIS A 92 -23.43 15.04 17.26
N LYS A 93 -24.61 15.66 17.39
CA LYS A 93 -24.82 16.83 18.27
C LYS A 93 -24.72 16.48 19.76
N GLN A 94 -24.97 15.22 20.10
CA GLN A 94 -24.86 14.66 21.45
C GLN A 94 -24.09 13.34 21.30
N PRO A 95 -22.81 13.28 21.69
CA PRO A 95 -21.98 12.08 21.56
C PRO A 95 -22.59 10.87 22.30
N PRO A 96 -22.92 9.76 21.61
CA PRO A 96 -23.26 8.52 22.28
C PRO A 96 -22.01 7.90 22.93
N GLN A 97 -22.22 7.03 23.91
CA GLN A 97 -21.17 6.14 24.39
C GLN A 97 -21.06 4.94 23.43
N LEU A 98 -19.92 4.82 22.75
CA LEU A 98 -19.65 3.69 21.86
C LEU A 98 -19.16 2.47 22.64
N ALA A 99 -19.40 1.28 22.06
CA ALA A 99 -18.70 0.06 22.44
C ALA A 99 -17.26 0.07 21.90
N GLU A 100 -16.38 -0.72 22.53
CA GLU A 100 -15.03 -0.95 21.97
C GLU A 100 -15.09 -1.78 20.70
N ASP A 101 -14.07 -1.61 19.85
CA ASP A 101 -13.88 -2.37 18.62
C ASP A 101 -13.96 -3.88 18.90
N SER A 102 -14.76 -4.59 18.11
CA SER A 102 -14.95 -6.03 18.23
C SER A 102 -15.25 -6.65 16.87
N GLY A 103 -14.83 -7.91 16.70
CA GLY A 103 -14.89 -8.62 15.42
C GLY A 103 -13.54 -8.68 14.70
N ASP A 104 -13.59 -9.22 13.48
CA ASP A 104 -12.41 -9.54 12.68
C ASP A 104 -12.07 -8.38 11.72
N PHE A 105 -10.91 -7.74 11.91
CA PHE A 105 -10.37 -6.74 10.99
C PHE A 105 -9.08 -7.26 10.35
N PHE A 106 -9.03 -7.27 9.03
CA PHE A 106 -7.90 -7.81 8.25
C PHE A 106 -6.75 -6.82 8.13
N ARG A 107 -5.50 -7.31 8.09
CA ARG A 107 -4.31 -6.49 7.81
C ARG A 107 -4.32 -5.92 6.40
N ASP A 108 -4.77 -6.69 5.41
CA ASP A 108 -5.07 -6.21 4.06
C ASP A 108 -6.43 -6.69 3.61
N ILE A 109 -7.43 -5.80 3.68
CA ILE A 109 -8.78 -6.12 3.25
C ILE A 109 -8.86 -6.47 1.76
N ASN A 110 -7.92 -6.01 0.93
CA ASN A 110 -7.92 -6.32 -0.50
C ASN A 110 -7.48 -7.77 -0.76
N ALA A 111 -6.47 -8.25 -0.02
CA ALA A 111 -6.09 -9.65 -0.03
C ALA A 111 -7.20 -10.52 0.58
N ALA A 112 -7.83 -10.11 1.69
CA ALA A 112 -8.92 -10.86 2.31
C ALA A 112 -10.16 -10.99 1.42
N GLN A 113 -10.53 -9.93 0.68
CA GLN A 113 -11.68 -9.95 -0.22
C GLN A 113 -11.38 -10.64 -1.56
N TYR A 114 -10.12 -10.61 -2.02
CA TYR A 114 -9.75 -11.12 -3.33
C TYR A 114 -8.29 -11.63 -3.37
N PRO A 115 -8.00 -12.80 -2.76
CA PRO A 115 -6.63 -13.26 -2.52
C PRO A 115 -5.78 -13.47 -3.76
N LYS A 116 -6.40 -13.91 -4.87
CA LYS A 116 -5.72 -14.31 -6.11
C LYS A 116 -5.04 -13.13 -6.80
N HIS A 117 -5.72 -11.99 -6.91
CA HIS A 117 -5.17 -10.80 -7.56
C HIS A 117 -5.51 -9.52 -6.75
N PRO A 118 -4.89 -9.28 -5.57
CA PRO A 118 -5.28 -8.19 -4.65
C PRO A 118 -5.12 -6.76 -5.20
N ILE A 119 -4.55 -6.61 -6.40
CA ILE A 119 -4.37 -5.36 -7.15
C ILE A 119 -5.35 -5.21 -8.32
N GLU A 120 -5.83 -6.31 -8.93
CA GLU A 120 -6.78 -6.30 -10.07
C GLU A 120 -7.99 -5.36 -9.86
N PRO A 121 -8.68 -5.34 -8.70
CA PRO A 121 -9.79 -4.42 -8.43
C PRO A 121 -9.42 -2.94 -8.58
N ALA A 122 -8.19 -2.57 -8.25
CA ALA A 122 -7.69 -1.21 -8.39
C ALA A 122 -7.38 -0.87 -9.86
N VAL A 123 -6.74 -1.79 -10.59
CA VAL A 123 -6.45 -1.62 -12.02
C VAL A 123 -7.74 -1.53 -12.84
N ARG A 124 -8.70 -2.45 -12.65
CA ARG A 124 -10.00 -2.36 -13.34
C ARG A 124 -10.76 -1.08 -12.97
N ALA A 125 -10.66 -0.61 -11.72
CA ALA A 125 -11.26 0.66 -11.32
C ALA A 125 -10.59 1.88 -12.01
N VAL A 126 -9.28 1.85 -12.27
CA VAL A 126 -8.59 2.88 -13.07
C VAL A 126 -9.10 2.89 -14.51
N LEU A 127 -9.00 1.75 -15.20
CA LEU A 127 -9.35 1.65 -16.64
C LEU A 127 -10.84 1.95 -16.90
N SER A 128 -11.74 1.51 -16.00
CA SER A 128 -13.18 1.76 -16.16
C SER A 128 -13.62 3.21 -15.90
N GLN A 129 -12.80 4.02 -15.23
CA GLN A 129 -13.07 5.44 -14.95
C GLN A 129 -12.29 6.39 -15.85
N ASN A 130 -11.23 5.91 -16.50
CA ASN A 130 -10.33 6.68 -17.35
C ASN A 130 -10.09 5.89 -18.65
N PRO A 131 -11.01 5.96 -19.63
CA PRO A 131 -10.86 5.21 -20.89
C PRO A 131 -9.62 5.63 -21.69
N ASP A 132 -9.22 6.90 -21.58
CA ASP A 132 -8.04 7.48 -22.25
C ASP A 132 -6.76 7.39 -21.39
N PHE A 133 -6.72 6.48 -20.41
CA PHE A 133 -5.56 6.27 -19.55
C PHE A 133 -4.44 5.55 -20.29
N ILE A 134 -3.23 6.11 -20.26
CA ILE A 134 -2.03 5.54 -20.87
C ILE A 134 -1.19 4.85 -19.77
N PRO A 135 -1.10 3.50 -19.76
CA PRO A 135 -0.36 2.76 -18.73
C PRO A 135 1.14 3.10 -18.66
N ASP A 136 1.77 3.29 -19.82
CA ASP A 136 3.21 3.55 -20.00
C ASP A 136 3.72 4.79 -19.26
N GLU A 137 2.84 5.76 -18.96
CA GLU A 137 3.20 6.93 -18.16
C GLU A 137 3.44 6.61 -16.67
N ILE A 138 3.15 5.39 -16.21
CA ILE A 138 3.24 5.00 -14.80
C ILE A 138 4.44 4.07 -14.55
N ASP A 139 5.43 4.58 -13.83
CA ASP A 139 6.56 3.78 -13.35
C ASP A 139 6.17 2.79 -12.25
N LEU A 140 5.33 3.22 -11.32
CA LEU A 140 5.08 2.52 -10.07
C LEU A 140 3.60 2.48 -9.68
N PHE A 141 3.02 1.29 -9.60
CA PHE A 141 1.71 1.06 -8.98
C PHE A 141 1.91 0.42 -7.60
N ALA A 142 1.60 1.16 -6.53
CA ALA A 142 1.83 0.73 -5.16
C ALA A 142 0.62 0.99 -4.26
N CYS A 143 0.73 0.60 -2.98
CA CYS A 143 -0.21 1.04 -1.95
C CYS A 143 0.50 1.87 -0.89
N GLY A 144 -0.25 2.69 -0.15
CA GLY A 144 0.29 3.51 0.93
C GLY A 144 1.01 2.72 2.05
N SER A 145 0.79 1.40 2.14
CA SER A 145 1.54 0.53 3.07
C SER A 145 2.93 0.20 2.54
N THR A 146 3.06 -0.25 1.28
CA THR A 146 4.37 -0.61 0.69
C THR A 146 5.26 0.62 0.52
N MET A 147 4.69 1.73 0.08
CA MET A 147 5.36 3.05 0.09
C MET A 147 5.79 3.44 1.51
N GLY A 148 4.90 3.27 2.49
CA GLY A 148 5.20 3.55 3.90
C GLY A 148 6.28 2.65 4.51
N HIS A 149 6.49 1.45 3.99
CA HIS A 149 7.57 0.56 4.42
C HIS A 149 8.93 1.10 4.00
N LEU A 150 9.06 1.49 2.73
CA LEU A 150 10.29 2.06 2.19
C LEU A 150 10.59 3.46 2.75
N LEU A 151 9.58 4.32 2.96
CA LEU A 151 9.78 5.62 3.61
C LEU A 151 10.25 5.45 5.07
N ARG A 152 9.71 4.46 5.81
CA ARG A 152 10.22 4.12 7.15
C ARG A 152 11.67 3.63 7.11
N PHE A 153 12.04 2.83 6.10
CA PHE A 153 13.41 2.37 5.91
C PHE A 153 14.38 3.52 5.61
N ALA A 154 14.00 4.44 4.72
CA ALA A 154 14.76 5.65 4.41
C ALA A 154 15.00 6.51 5.66
N ARG A 155 14.02 6.57 6.56
CA ARG A 155 14.09 7.19 7.91
C ARG A 155 14.73 6.29 8.98
N LYS A 156 15.55 5.30 8.57
CA LYS A 156 16.32 4.37 9.42
C LYS A 156 15.48 3.63 10.49
N SER A 157 14.23 3.27 10.19
CA SER A 157 13.39 2.47 11.10
C SER A 157 13.68 0.97 11.00
N ASP A 158 14.01 0.33 12.11
CA ASP A 158 14.28 -1.12 12.22
C ASP A 158 13.01 -2.01 12.13
N LYS A 159 11.85 -1.41 11.85
CA LYS A 159 10.59 -2.13 11.71
C LYS A 159 10.60 -2.96 10.41
N LYS A 160 10.85 -4.26 10.58
CA LYS A 160 10.79 -5.29 9.55
C LYS A 160 9.55 -5.20 8.65
N PHE A 161 9.71 -5.61 7.40
CA PHE A 161 8.64 -5.75 6.42
C PHE A 161 9.04 -6.66 5.26
N ARG A 162 8.05 -7.06 4.46
CA ARG A 162 8.23 -7.58 3.10
C ARG A 162 7.06 -7.19 2.20
N PHE A 163 7.29 -7.20 0.89
CA PHE A 163 6.27 -7.09 -0.16
C PHE A 163 6.80 -7.74 -1.44
N VAL A 164 5.91 -8.14 -2.36
CA VAL A 164 6.30 -8.68 -3.67
C VAL A 164 6.33 -7.55 -4.71
N VAL A 165 7.24 -7.69 -5.66
CA VAL A 165 7.40 -6.82 -6.82
C VAL A 165 7.28 -7.65 -8.09
N GLU A 166 6.48 -7.19 -9.04
CA GLU A 166 6.33 -7.76 -10.38
C GLU A 166 6.26 -6.62 -11.40
N VAL A 167 6.65 -6.87 -12.65
CA VAL A 167 6.58 -5.89 -13.75
C VAL A 167 5.51 -6.33 -14.75
N VAL A 168 4.65 -5.40 -15.16
CA VAL A 168 3.73 -5.57 -16.31
C VAL A 168 3.90 -4.33 -17.18
N ASP A 169 4.38 -4.56 -18.40
CA ASP A 169 4.66 -3.55 -19.42
C ASP A 169 5.34 -2.27 -18.92
N GLY A 170 6.58 -2.43 -18.40
CA GLY A 170 7.35 -1.31 -17.85
C GLY A 170 6.87 -0.79 -16.48
N THR A 171 5.56 -0.85 -16.17
CA THR A 171 5.02 -0.50 -14.85
C THR A 171 5.44 -1.54 -13.81
N VAL A 172 6.00 -1.07 -12.70
CA VAL A 172 6.39 -1.89 -11.55
C VAL A 172 5.27 -1.90 -10.51
N PHE A 173 4.85 -3.08 -10.06
CA PHE A 173 3.76 -3.25 -9.10
C PHE A 173 4.27 -3.69 -7.73
N PHE A 174 3.88 -3.00 -6.65
CA PHE A 174 4.18 -3.39 -5.27
C PHE A 174 2.97 -4.04 -4.59
N ILE A 175 3.03 -5.37 -4.40
CA ILE A 175 1.98 -6.21 -3.85
C ILE A 175 2.24 -6.47 -2.35
N ARG A 176 1.26 -6.21 -1.48
CA ARG A 176 1.40 -6.54 -0.05
C ARG A 176 1.55 -8.06 0.15
N ARG A 177 2.39 -8.44 1.11
CA ARG A 177 2.75 -9.84 1.39
C ARG A 177 2.74 -10.11 2.91
N GLU A 178 1.54 -10.06 3.48
CA GLU A 178 1.25 -10.55 4.84
C GLU A 178 1.43 -12.09 4.92
N ASN A 179 1.23 -12.72 6.09
CA ASN A 179 1.41 -14.18 6.23
C ASN A 179 0.23 -14.98 5.67
N SER A 180 -0.98 -14.46 5.79
CA SER A 180 -2.18 -14.97 5.13
C SER A 180 -3.03 -13.83 4.56
N PRO A 181 -3.78 -14.05 3.47
CA PRO A 181 -4.76 -13.08 2.97
C PRO A 181 -5.79 -12.67 4.02
N ASP A 182 -6.14 -13.56 4.95
CA ASP A 182 -7.07 -13.32 6.05
C ASP A 182 -6.38 -12.99 7.39
N GLU A 183 -5.08 -12.65 7.40
CA GLU A 183 -4.34 -12.29 8.62
C GLU A 183 -5.04 -11.10 9.33
N LYS A 184 -5.47 -11.34 10.57
CA LYS A 184 -6.24 -10.39 11.38
C LYS A 184 -5.35 -9.45 12.20
N ILE A 185 -5.90 -8.33 12.63
CA ILE A 185 -5.31 -7.46 13.65
C ILE A 185 -5.58 -8.10 15.03
N PRO A 186 -4.56 -8.57 15.78
CA PRO A 186 -4.76 -9.18 17.09
C PRO A 186 -5.05 -8.11 18.16
N ASP A 187 -5.71 -8.53 19.25
CA ASP A 187 -5.95 -7.72 20.45
C ASP A 187 -6.53 -6.32 20.18
N LEU A 188 -7.50 -6.23 19.26
CA LEU A 188 -8.26 -5.01 18.98
C LEU A 188 -8.87 -4.46 20.27
N ARG A 189 -8.51 -3.21 20.60
CA ARG A 189 -8.97 -2.48 21.78
C ARG A 189 -9.07 -0.99 21.47
N GLY A 190 -10.01 -0.33 22.13
CA GLY A 190 -10.33 1.06 21.85
C GLY A 190 -11.43 1.19 20.81
N TYR A 191 -11.33 2.21 19.98
CA TYR A 191 -12.47 2.75 19.20
C TYR A 191 -11.98 3.24 17.82
N GLY A 192 -11.01 2.52 17.23
CA GLY A 192 -10.40 2.86 15.94
C GLY A 192 -11.31 2.59 14.75
N HIS A 193 -12.26 1.64 14.88
CA HIS A 193 -13.21 1.28 13.84
C HIS A 193 -14.63 1.75 14.19
N THR A 194 -15.07 1.54 15.44
CA THR A 194 -16.43 1.90 15.88
C THR A 194 -16.70 3.40 15.85
N MET A 195 -15.68 4.26 16.05
CA MET A 195 -15.84 5.70 15.93
C MET A 195 -16.08 6.13 14.47
N PRO A 196 -15.22 5.81 13.48
CA PRO A 196 -15.52 6.09 12.08
C PRO A 196 -16.90 5.58 11.65
N GLU A 197 -17.28 4.37 12.04
CA GLU A 197 -18.61 3.80 11.73
C GLU A 197 -19.78 4.61 12.32
N ALA A 198 -19.65 5.14 13.54
CA ALA A 198 -20.71 5.91 14.19
C ALA A 198 -20.76 7.39 13.75
N TYR A 199 -19.60 8.00 13.48
CA TYR A 199 -19.48 9.43 13.15
C TYR A 199 -19.47 9.73 11.65
N THR A 200 -19.66 8.71 10.80
CA THR A 200 -19.81 8.86 9.35
C THR A 200 -21.07 8.17 8.82
N THR A 201 -21.50 8.56 7.63
CA THR A 201 -22.68 7.97 6.95
C THR A 201 -22.30 7.54 5.54
N LEU A 202 -22.54 6.27 5.20
CA LEU A 202 -22.48 5.76 3.82
C LEU A 202 -23.69 6.25 3.01
N ASP A 203 -23.46 6.60 1.74
CA ASP A 203 -24.52 6.84 0.76
C ASP A 203 -25.17 5.50 0.34
N ASP A 204 -26.42 5.54 -0.12
CA ASP A 204 -27.19 4.33 -0.45
C ASP A 204 -26.58 3.55 -1.62
N CYS A 205 -25.91 4.23 -2.56
CA CYS A 205 -25.20 3.59 -3.66
C CYS A 205 -24.00 2.73 -3.23
N VAL A 206 -23.49 2.92 -2.01
CA VAL A 206 -22.36 2.17 -1.42
C VAL A 206 -22.75 1.51 -0.08
N ARG A 207 -24.05 1.28 0.15
CA ARG A 207 -24.55 0.65 1.36
C ARG A 207 -24.00 -0.77 1.50
N GLY A 208 -23.53 -1.12 2.69
CA GLY A 208 -22.88 -2.42 2.95
C GLY A 208 -21.41 -2.49 2.55
N SER A 209 -20.76 -1.35 2.31
CA SER A 209 -19.31 -1.29 2.13
C SER A 209 -18.53 -1.70 3.39
N VAL A 210 -17.36 -2.31 3.20
CA VAL A 210 -16.40 -2.67 4.25
C VAL A 210 -15.09 -1.90 4.17
N SER A 211 -14.77 -1.28 3.03
CA SER A 211 -13.74 -0.25 2.91
C SER A 211 -14.00 0.65 1.71
N HIS A 212 -13.30 1.78 1.68
CA HIS A 212 -13.17 2.65 0.52
C HIS A 212 -11.69 2.70 0.10
N GLN A 213 -11.41 2.34 -1.14
CA GLN A 213 -10.09 2.33 -1.74
C GLN A 213 -10.02 3.45 -2.79
N ARG A 214 -8.93 4.23 -2.77
CA ARG A 214 -8.70 5.37 -3.67
C ARG A 214 -7.34 5.23 -4.33
N MET A 215 -7.27 5.48 -5.63
CA MET A 215 -6.03 5.56 -6.38
C MET A 215 -5.78 7.04 -6.71
N ILE A 216 -4.62 7.54 -6.30
CA ILE A 216 -4.12 8.86 -6.66
C ILE A 216 -2.88 8.70 -7.55
N ARG A 217 -2.75 9.55 -8.57
CA ARG A 217 -1.53 9.70 -9.37
C ARG A 217 -0.72 10.87 -8.79
N TYR A 218 0.60 10.71 -8.65
CA TYR A 218 1.51 11.81 -8.33
C TYR A 218 2.95 11.49 -8.74
N GLY A 219 3.75 12.52 -8.99
CA GLY A 219 5.19 12.40 -9.22
C GLY A 219 5.99 12.54 -7.93
N ILE A 220 7.05 11.75 -7.76
CA ILE A 220 8.04 11.93 -6.66
C ILE A 220 9.45 11.58 -7.14
N GLY A 221 10.41 12.51 -7.00
CA GLY A 221 11.80 12.27 -7.37
C GLY A 221 12.01 11.83 -8.83
N GLY A 222 11.13 12.23 -9.76
CA GLY A 222 11.13 11.84 -11.17
C GLY A 222 10.38 10.55 -11.49
N ILE A 223 9.72 9.92 -10.53
CA ILE A 223 8.98 8.65 -10.68
C ILE A 223 7.47 8.93 -10.68
N GLU A 224 6.77 8.54 -11.74
CA GLU A 224 5.31 8.65 -11.81
C GLU A 224 4.65 7.48 -11.08
N CYS A 225 3.91 7.80 -10.02
CA CYS A 225 3.34 6.82 -9.10
C CYS A 225 1.80 6.82 -9.14
N VAL A 226 1.20 5.64 -9.20
CA VAL A 226 -0.19 5.40 -8.77
C VAL A 226 -0.17 4.77 -7.38
N VAL A 227 -0.78 5.43 -6.40
CA VAL A 227 -0.82 4.96 -5.01
C VAL A 227 -2.25 4.67 -4.59
N ARG A 228 -2.54 3.39 -4.30
CA ARG A 228 -3.77 2.95 -3.63
C ARG A 228 -3.73 3.26 -2.13
N CYS A 229 -4.73 3.94 -1.61
CA CYS A 229 -4.88 4.21 -0.19
C CYS A 229 -6.33 4.06 0.30
N GLU A 230 -6.46 3.73 1.58
CA GLU A 230 -7.71 3.85 2.33
C GLU A 230 -7.79 5.21 3.03
N SER A 231 -9.02 5.66 3.20
CA SER A 231 -9.41 6.95 3.78
C SER A 231 -10.66 6.77 4.64
N ASP A 232 -10.69 7.34 5.84
CA ASP A 232 -11.79 7.12 6.78
C ASP A 232 -13.08 7.89 6.41
N GLY A 233 -13.00 8.85 5.48
CA GLY A 233 -14.18 9.51 4.93
C GLY A 233 -13.90 10.81 4.18
N TYR A 234 -14.95 11.63 3.99
CA TYR A 234 -14.83 12.98 3.44
C TYR A 234 -15.68 14.07 4.15
N LEU A 235 -15.18 15.30 4.10
CA LEU A 235 -15.81 16.53 4.58
C LEU A 235 -16.64 17.18 3.46
N ALA A 236 -17.98 17.10 3.55
CA ALA A 236 -18.88 17.55 2.48
C ALA A 236 -18.88 19.07 2.24
N ASP A 237 -18.42 19.87 3.21
CA ASP A 237 -18.23 21.32 3.10
C ASP A 237 -16.92 21.70 2.37
N LYS A 238 -15.94 20.77 2.30
CA LYS A 238 -14.66 20.97 1.59
C LYS A 238 -14.66 20.46 0.15
N GLY A 239 -15.76 19.89 -0.34
CA GLY A 239 -15.89 19.48 -1.73
C GLY A 239 -17.19 18.72 -2.01
N THR A 240 -17.84 19.09 -3.10
CA THR A 240 -19.03 18.39 -3.61
C THR A 240 -18.62 17.08 -4.28
N ALA A 241 -19.29 15.98 -3.92
CA ALA A 241 -19.11 14.71 -4.61
C ALA A 241 -19.80 14.75 -5.98
N ALA A 242 -19.08 14.43 -7.05
CA ALA A 242 -19.56 14.49 -8.43
C ALA A 242 -19.78 13.09 -9.03
N THR A 243 -20.81 12.91 -9.84
CA THR A 243 -20.94 11.70 -10.67
C THR A 243 -19.91 11.78 -11.80
N PRO A 244 -19.08 10.74 -12.05
CA PRO A 244 -18.16 10.72 -13.19
C PRO A 244 -18.92 10.69 -14.52
N ALA A 245 -18.27 11.16 -15.59
CA ALA A 245 -18.87 11.25 -16.92
C ALA A 245 -19.07 9.89 -17.61
N SER A 246 -18.23 8.90 -17.31
CA SER A 246 -18.33 7.53 -17.82
C SER A 246 -17.83 6.53 -16.77
N VAL A 247 -18.45 5.35 -16.73
CA VAL A 247 -18.01 4.19 -15.91
C VAL A 247 -18.35 2.90 -16.64
N CYS A 248 -17.34 2.17 -17.10
CA CYS A 248 -17.52 0.85 -17.71
C CYS A 248 -17.59 -0.23 -16.62
N ALA A 249 -18.79 -0.48 -16.06
CA ALA A 249 -19.00 -1.55 -15.09
C ALA A 249 -19.23 -2.91 -15.79
N GLY A 250 -18.65 -3.98 -15.25
CA GLY A 250 -18.72 -5.32 -15.84
C GLY A 250 -18.55 -6.45 -14.80
N LYS A 251 -18.62 -7.69 -15.28
CA LYS A 251 -18.29 -8.88 -14.49
C LYS A 251 -17.10 -9.57 -15.13
N PHE A 252 -16.04 -9.78 -14.37
CA PHE A 252 -14.76 -10.32 -14.83
C PHE A 252 -14.45 -11.56 -14.00
N GLU A 253 -14.52 -12.75 -14.61
CA GLU A 253 -14.44 -14.08 -13.96
C GLU A 253 -15.19 -14.18 -12.61
N THR A 254 -14.50 -13.83 -11.52
CA THR A 254 -14.94 -13.93 -10.12
C THR A 254 -15.14 -12.58 -9.42
N LEU A 255 -14.75 -11.45 -10.03
CA LEU A 255 -14.96 -10.09 -9.54
C LEU A 255 -16.18 -9.44 -10.20
N GLN A 256 -17.10 -8.92 -9.39
CA GLN A 256 -18.25 -8.12 -9.84
C GLN A 256 -17.97 -6.62 -9.64
N MET A 257 -18.11 -5.82 -10.70
CA MET A 257 -18.08 -4.36 -10.62
C MET A 257 -19.50 -3.79 -10.81
N LEU A 258 -19.88 -2.85 -9.96
CA LEU A 258 -21.16 -2.15 -10.00
C LEU A 258 -20.93 -0.66 -10.20
N ALA A 259 -21.59 -0.04 -11.18
CA ALA A 259 -21.65 1.42 -11.26
C ALA A 259 -22.42 1.98 -10.05
N GLY A 260 -21.92 3.02 -9.37
CA GLY A 260 -22.68 3.59 -8.25
C GLY A 260 -22.20 4.87 -7.59
N GLY A 261 -20.94 4.94 -7.12
CA GLY A 261 -20.50 6.00 -6.21
C GLY A 261 -20.31 7.39 -6.86
N LYS A 262 -19.54 8.25 -6.19
CA LYS A 262 -19.27 9.62 -6.62
C LYS A 262 -17.80 9.97 -6.40
N VAL A 263 -17.19 10.65 -7.36
CA VAL A 263 -15.85 11.21 -7.25
C VAL A 263 -15.86 12.31 -6.20
N VAL A 264 -15.09 12.12 -5.12
CA VAL A 264 -14.89 13.13 -4.08
C VAL A 264 -13.54 13.84 -4.31
N PRO A 265 -13.49 15.19 -4.28
CA PRO A 265 -12.23 15.94 -4.42
C PRO A 265 -11.19 15.57 -3.34
N GLN A 266 -9.90 15.52 -3.70
CA GLN A 266 -8.82 15.19 -2.75
C GLN A 266 -8.81 16.13 -1.52
N ALA A 267 -9.13 17.41 -1.74
CA ALA A 267 -9.23 18.44 -0.70
C ALA A 267 -10.25 18.12 0.43
N ALA A 268 -11.23 17.26 0.16
CA ALA A 268 -12.28 16.88 1.11
C ALA A 268 -11.95 15.60 1.91
N MET A 269 -10.96 14.81 1.48
CA MET A 269 -10.63 13.52 2.11
C MET A 269 -10.05 13.70 3.51
N PHE A 270 -10.37 12.80 4.46
CA PHE A 270 -9.79 12.80 5.80
C PHE A 270 -9.32 11.41 6.28
N ASP A 271 -8.48 11.43 7.33
CA ASP A 271 -8.10 10.28 8.16
C ASP A 271 -8.52 10.59 9.62
N ILE A 272 -9.03 9.61 10.36
CA ILE A 272 -9.44 9.72 11.78
C ILE A 272 -8.36 9.08 12.66
N LYS A 273 -8.06 9.73 13.79
CA LYS A 273 -7.36 9.08 14.90
C LYS A 273 -8.12 9.21 16.21
N THR A 274 -8.32 8.09 16.87
CA THR A 274 -8.91 8.02 18.20
C THR A 274 -7.83 7.83 19.28
N ARG A 275 -7.99 8.55 20.40
CA ARG A 275 -7.16 8.41 21.61
C ARG A 275 -8.00 8.62 22.85
N SER A 276 -7.57 8.05 23.98
CA SER A 276 -8.15 8.45 25.26
C SER A 276 -7.81 9.92 25.55
N VAL A 277 -8.72 10.67 26.17
CA VAL A 277 -8.48 12.03 26.68
C VAL A 277 -7.26 12.12 27.62
N ARG A 278 -6.85 10.99 28.23
CA ARG A 278 -5.60 10.87 29.01
C ARG A 278 -4.32 11.08 28.19
N LYS A 279 -4.41 11.04 26.85
CA LYS A 279 -3.32 11.28 25.91
C LYS A 279 -3.37 12.67 25.27
N LYS A 280 -4.31 13.54 25.67
CA LYS A 280 -4.38 14.92 25.16
C LYS A 280 -3.11 15.68 25.57
N GLY A 281 -2.46 16.32 24.60
CA GLY A 281 -1.16 16.97 24.75
C GLY A 281 0.02 16.18 24.16
N GLU A 282 -0.14 14.90 23.82
CA GLU A 282 0.84 14.19 22.98
C GLU A 282 0.71 14.65 21.51
N ASN A 283 1.84 14.79 20.80
CA ASN A 283 1.83 15.13 19.37
C ASN A 283 1.46 13.90 18.51
N ILE A 284 0.17 13.55 18.50
CA ILE A 284 -0.36 12.40 17.76
C ILE A 284 -0.16 12.57 16.25
N LEU A 285 -0.30 13.80 15.73
CA LEU A 285 -0.15 14.09 14.29
C LEU A 285 1.26 13.75 13.79
N ALA A 286 2.32 14.06 14.54
CA ALA A 286 3.70 13.75 14.13
C ALA A 286 3.97 12.25 13.92
N ALA A 287 3.22 11.35 14.57
CA ALA A 287 3.32 9.92 14.34
C ALA A 287 2.63 9.44 13.05
N GLU A 288 1.61 10.17 12.57
CA GLU A 288 0.81 9.81 11.40
C GLU A 288 1.19 10.63 10.15
N ILE A 289 1.82 11.80 10.29
CA ILE A 289 1.98 12.77 9.19
C ILE A 289 2.69 12.23 7.95
N SER A 290 3.70 11.37 8.12
CA SER A 290 4.40 10.70 7.00
C SER A 290 3.49 9.75 6.19
N ARG A 291 2.51 9.12 6.84
CA ARG A 291 1.45 8.32 6.17
C ARG A 291 0.48 9.22 5.43
N LEU A 292 0.08 10.34 6.05
CA LEU A 292 -0.88 11.28 5.46
C LEU A 292 -0.27 12.02 4.25
N TRP A 293 1.04 12.30 4.29
CA TRP A 293 1.82 12.82 3.17
C TRP A 293 1.89 11.83 2.00
N LEU A 294 2.25 10.56 2.21
CA LEU A 294 2.22 9.54 1.14
C LEU A 294 0.83 9.33 0.52
N ARG A 295 -0.24 9.59 1.28
CA ARG A 295 -1.63 9.46 0.81
C ARG A 295 -2.24 10.78 0.32
N GLN A 296 -1.48 11.87 0.42
CA GLN A 296 -1.93 13.24 0.14
C GLN A 296 -3.30 13.58 0.78
N ILE A 297 -3.52 13.15 2.04
CA ILE A 297 -4.77 13.39 2.78
C ILE A 297 -4.62 14.71 3.58
N PRO A 298 -5.35 15.78 3.20
CA PRO A 298 -5.12 17.11 3.77
C PRO A 298 -5.88 17.38 5.07
N ASN A 299 -6.80 16.51 5.49
CA ASN A 299 -7.60 16.68 6.69
C ASN A 299 -7.35 15.54 7.69
N PHE A 300 -7.17 15.89 8.96
CA PHE A 300 -6.96 14.95 10.04
C PHE A 300 -7.97 15.21 11.16
N ILE A 301 -8.75 14.19 11.52
CA ILE A 301 -9.74 14.29 12.59
C ILE A 301 -9.17 13.61 13.84
N MET A 302 -8.79 14.42 14.83
CA MET A 302 -8.28 13.94 16.12
C MET A 302 -9.44 13.88 17.11
N ALA A 303 -9.85 12.68 17.50
CA ALA A 303 -10.99 12.46 18.38
C ALA A 303 -10.56 11.84 19.73
N TYR A 304 -10.79 12.58 20.81
CA TYR A 304 -10.49 12.14 22.16
C TYR A 304 -11.72 11.57 22.86
N HIS A 305 -11.57 10.40 23.49
CA HIS A 305 -12.65 9.74 24.21
C HIS A 305 -12.42 9.59 25.72
N ARG A 306 -13.53 9.56 26.45
CA ARG A 306 -13.63 9.07 27.83
C ARG A 306 -14.52 7.82 27.81
N SER A 307 -13.89 6.64 27.83
CA SER A 307 -14.60 5.34 27.85
C SER A 307 -15.70 5.20 26.79
N GLY A 308 -15.39 5.50 25.52
CA GLY A 308 -16.33 5.42 24.40
C GLY A 308 -17.16 6.68 24.12
N VAL A 309 -17.18 7.67 25.01
CA VAL A 309 -17.83 8.98 24.75
C VAL A 309 -16.81 9.94 24.15
N PHE A 310 -17.11 10.50 22.97
CA PHE A 310 -16.24 11.42 22.21
C PHE A 310 -16.74 12.88 22.30
N GLU A 311 -16.39 13.56 23.38
CA GLU A 311 -16.81 14.95 23.66
C GLU A 311 -15.88 16.00 23.02
N ASP A 312 -14.73 15.57 22.50
CA ASP A 312 -13.58 16.42 22.14
C ASP A 312 -13.01 15.94 20.80
N ILE A 313 -13.48 16.55 19.71
CA ILE A 313 -13.14 16.19 18.33
C ILE A 313 -12.62 17.43 17.59
N GLU A 314 -11.38 17.35 17.12
CA GLU A 314 -10.69 18.42 16.40
C GLU A 314 -10.58 18.04 14.91
N VAL A 315 -11.20 18.83 14.02
CA VAL A 315 -11.06 18.66 12.56
C VAL A 315 -9.99 19.61 12.06
N LEU A 316 -8.83 19.08 11.69
CA LEU A 316 -7.63 19.85 11.37
C LEU A 316 -7.32 19.81 9.86
N ASP A 317 -7.06 20.97 9.26
CA ASP A 317 -6.42 21.07 7.95
C ASP A 317 -4.90 21.03 8.16
N ILE A 318 -4.24 19.97 7.66
CA ILE A 318 -2.84 19.66 7.99
C ILE A 318 -1.86 19.97 6.87
N ARG A 319 -2.30 20.65 5.79
CA ARG A 319 -1.44 20.93 4.61
C ARG A 319 -0.18 21.72 4.94
N LYS A 320 -0.26 22.66 5.89
CA LYS A 320 0.92 23.43 6.35
C LYS A 320 1.92 22.53 7.09
N GLN A 321 1.41 21.66 7.94
CA GLN A 321 2.21 20.69 8.71
C GLN A 321 2.83 19.65 7.79
N MET A 322 2.14 19.23 6.71
CA MET A 322 2.69 18.33 5.69
C MET A 322 3.85 18.98 4.94
N LEU A 323 3.71 20.25 4.52
CA LEU A 323 4.79 20.99 3.87
C LEU A 323 5.98 21.23 4.80
N GLN A 324 5.72 21.55 6.08
CA GLN A 324 6.76 21.64 7.09
C GLN A 324 7.48 20.30 7.28
N TRP A 325 6.74 19.20 7.41
CA TRP A 325 7.31 17.85 7.57
C TRP A 325 8.17 17.45 6.36
N GLU A 326 7.70 17.73 5.14
CA GLU A 326 8.45 17.52 3.89
C GLU A 326 9.76 18.30 3.88
N THR A 327 9.73 19.57 4.31
CA THR A 327 10.94 20.41 4.42
C THR A 327 11.91 19.88 5.47
N GLU A 328 11.40 19.44 6.63
CA GLU A 328 12.20 18.91 7.74
C GLU A 328 12.82 17.52 7.46
N HIS A 329 12.27 16.76 6.49
CA HIS A 329 12.70 15.40 6.15
C HIS A 329 13.18 15.26 4.70
N ALA A 330 13.64 16.37 4.09
CA ALA A 330 14.03 16.41 2.68
C ALA A 330 15.12 15.38 2.34
N ASP A 331 16.12 15.20 3.22
CA ASP A 331 17.21 14.23 3.06
C ASP A 331 16.68 12.79 3.05
N GLU A 332 15.78 12.43 3.95
CA GLU A 332 15.17 11.09 3.97
C GLU A 332 14.21 10.86 2.80
N ILE A 333 13.60 11.92 2.24
CA ILE A 333 12.78 11.82 1.03
C ILE A 333 13.66 11.66 -0.23
N CYS A 334 14.84 12.28 -0.28
CA CYS A 334 15.88 11.98 -1.27
C CYS A 334 16.28 10.49 -1.22
N VAL A 335 16.60 9.96 -0.04
CA VAL A 335 16.92 8.53 0.13
C VAL A 335 15.73 7.64 -0.25
N PHE A 336 14.50 7.99 0.15
CA PHE A 336 13.29 7.23 -0.19
C PHE A 336 13.05 7.16 -1.70
N SER A 337 13.10 8.28 -2.41
CA SER A 337 12.88 8.31 -3.85
C SER A 337 14.01 7.62 -4.64
N ALA A 338 15.24 7.62 -4.13
CA ALA A 338 16.33 6.82 -4.70
C ALA A 338 16.15 5.31 -4.43
N ILE A 339 15.62 4.90 -3.27
CA ILE A 339 15.23 3.49 -3.03
C ILE A 339 14.16 3.05 -4.03
N LEU A 340 13.15 3.88 -4.28
CA LEU A 340 12.12 3.56 -5.29
C LEU A 340 12.74 3.32 -6.67
N GLU A 341 13.61 4.23 -7.14
CA GLU A 341 14.32 4.07 -8.42
C GLU A 341 15.19 2.81 -8.46
N ARG A 342 15.91 2.48 -7.38
CA ARG A 342 16.72 1.25 -7.30
C ARG A 342 15.86 0.00 -7.38
N VAL A 343 14.70 -0.02 -6.70
CA VAL A 343 13.76 -1.16 -6.77
C VAL A 343 13.13 -1.26 -8.16
N ILE A 344 12.75 -0.14 -8.78
CA ILE A 344 12.16 -0.11 -10.13
C ILE A 344 13.17 -0.57 -11.18
N THR A 345 14.38 -0.03 -11.16
CA THR A 345 15.48 -0.42 -12.07
C THR A 345 15.85 -1.89 -11.91
N PHE A 346 15.91 -2.40 -10.68
CA PHE A 346 16.12 -3.83 -10.45
C PHE A 346 14.94 -4.66 -10.98
N ALA A 347 13.69 -4.26 -10.74
CA ALA A 347 12.53 -4.99 -11.21
C ALA A 347 12.49 -5.10 -12.74
N ARG A 348 12.73 -3.99 -13.44
CA ARG A 348 12.80 -3.92 -14.90
C ARG A 348 13.91 -4.81 -15.48
N SER A 349 14.97 -5.14 -14.72
CA SER A 349 16.01 -6.08 -15.17
C SER A 349 15.72 -7.56 -14.92
N GLN A 350 14.68 -7.92 -14.15
CA GLN A 350 14.35 -9.31 -13.83
C GLN A 350 13.49 -10.04 -14.88
N ALA A 351 13.37 -9.51 -16.11
CA ALA A 351 12.63 -10.13 -17.22
C ALA A 351 11.18 -10.59 -16.85
N GLY A 352 10.48 -9.80 -16.03
CA GLY A 352 9.11 -10.09 -15.58
C GLY A 352 8.99 -11.11 -14.43
N ILE A 353 10.11 -11.63 -13.91
CA ILE A 353 10.10 -12.55 -12.77
C ILE A 353 9.76 -11.80 -11.48
N ALA A 354 8.72 -12.23 -10.77
CA ALA A 354 8.35 -11.66 -9.48
C ALA A 354 9.37 -12.00 -8.38
N PHE A 355 9.61 -11.06 -7.47
CA PHE A 355 10.56 -11.19 -6.35
C PHE A 355 10.04 -10.50 -5.08
N GLU A 356 10.54 -10.87 -3.90
CA GLU A 356 10.27 -10.17 -2.64
C GLU A 356 11.31 -9.09 -2.37
N VAL A 357 10.85 -7.90 -1.97
CA VAL A 357 11.68 -6.89 -1.29
C VAL A 357 11.36 -6.95 0.20
N CYS A 358 12.37 -7.16 1.03
CA CYS A 358 12.19 -7.17 2.48
C CYS A 358 13.32 -6.53 3.25
N SER A 359 13.03 -6.10 4.47
CA SER A 359 14.05 -5.71 5.44
C SER A 359 13.89 -6.59 6.69
N GLN A 360 14.86 -7.48 6.92
CA GLN A 360 14.92 -8.36 8.08
C GLN A 360 15.98 -7.93 9.11
N GLN A 361 16.91 -7.07 8.68
CA GLN A 361 18.02 -6.54 9.46
C GLN A 361 18.02 -5.01 9.36
N PRO A 362 18.45 -4.26 10.39
CA PRO A 362 18.58 -2.81 10.34
C PRO A 362 19.35 -2.34 9.10
N HIS A 363 18.79 -1.36 8.39
CA HIS A 363 19.43 -0.64 7.29
C HIS A 363 19.84 -1.48 6.07
N VAL A 364 19.36 -2.72 5.94
CA VAL A 364 19.52 -3.57 4.75
C VAL A 364 18.14 -3.87 4.11
N LEU A 365 18.03 -3.62 2.81
CA LEU A 365 17.02 -4.19 1.93
C LEU A 365 17.60 -5.44 1.27
N GLU A 366 16.82 -6.51 1.24
CA GLU A 366 17.12 -7.76 0.56
C GLU A 366 16.13 -7.93 -0.59
N PHE A 367 16.65 -8.23 -1.77
CA PHE A 367 15.90 -8.67 -2.94
C PHE A 367 15.97 -10.19 -2.96
N ARG A 368 14.83 -10.88 -2.91
CA ARG A 368 14.78 -12.33 -2.68
C ARG A 368 13.85 -13.00 -3.68
N GLN A 369 14.11 -14.26 -4.00
CA GLN A 369 13.09 -15.09 -4.68
C GLN A 369 11.81 -15.11 -3.83
N VAL A 370 10.63 -15.15 -4.47
CA VAL A 370 9.36 -15.23 -3.72
C VAL A 370 9.35 -16.51 -2.88
N GLY A 371 9.02 -16.36 -1.60
CA GLY A 371 8.92 -17.49 -0.69
C GLY A 371 7.54 -18.13 -0.74
N GLY A 372 7.48 -19.42 -1.10
CA GLY A 372 6.22 -20.14 -1.31
C GLY A 372 5.57 -19.80 -2.65
N GLN A 373 4.26 -20.04 -2.77
CA GLN A 373 3.49 -19.67 -3.96
C GLN A 373 2.97 -18.23 -3.86
N ILE A 374 2.87 -17.57 -5.01
CA ILE A 374 2.06 -16.37 -5.21
C ILE A 374 1.46 -16.43 -6.62
N ASP A 375 0.22 -15.99 -6.75
CA ASP A 375 -0.38 -15.67 -8.04
C ASP A 375 0.27 -14.40 -8.63
N SER A 376 0.18 -14.23 -9.94
CA SER A 376 0.61 -12.98 -10.58
C SER A 376 -0.24 -11.79 -10.15
N VAL A 377 0.34 -10.58 -10.16
CA VAL A 377 -0.30 -9.31 -9.80
C VAL A 377 -1.64 -9.07 -10.49
N LEU A 378 -1.76 -9.47 -11.76
CA LEU A 378 -2.94 -9.32 -12.60
C LEU A 378 -3.19 -10.62 -13.38
N PRO A 379 -4.45 -10.98 -13.69
CA PRO A 379 -4.74 -12.09 -14.60
C PRO A 379 -4.26 -11.76 -16.03
N ASP A 380 -3.96 -12.79 -16.82
CA ASP A 380 -3.35 -12.64 -18.15
C ASP A 380 -4.18 -11.79 -19.13
N GLU A 381 -5.51 -11.82 -19.03
CA GLU A 381 -6.40 -10.92 -19.79
C GLU A 381 -6.16 -9.46 -19.44
N LEU A 382 -6.05 -9.13 -18.16
CA LEU A 382 -5.85 -7.76 -17.71
C LEU A 382 -4.40 -7.29 -17.91
N LYS A 383 -3.42 -8.19 -17.92
CA LYS A 383 -2.06 -7.90 -18.39
C LYS A 383 -2.06 -7.49 -19.86
N LYS A 384 -2.73 -8.26 -20.72
CA LYS A 384 -2.88 -7.92 -22.14
C LYS A 384 -3.56 -6.59 -22.32
N VAL A 385 -4.69 -6.34 -21.66
CA VAL A 385 -5.34 -5.02 -21.71
C VAL A 385 -4.40 -3.90 -21.24
N TRP A 386 -3.56 -4.13 -20.22
CA TRP A 386 -2.57 -3.13 -19.76
C TRP A 386 -1.45 -2.88 -20.77
N THR A 387 -1.10 -3.85 -21.62
CA THR A 387 -0.07 -3.74 -22.68
C THR A 387 -0.64 -3.24 -24.02
N ASP A 388 -1.82 -3.72 -24.40
CA ASP A 388 -2.41 -3.55 -25.72
C ASP A 388 -2.96 -2.11 -25.94
N PHE A 389 -3.00 -1.27 -24.89
CA PHE A 389 -3.27 0.19 -25.02
C PHE A 389 -2.32 0.90 -26.01
N ASN A 390 -1.16 0.31 -26.30
CA ASN A 390 -0.21 0.81 -27.29
C ASN A 390 -0.60 0.55 -28.75
N LEU A 391 -1.42 -0.46 -29.07
CA LEU A 391 -1.68 -0.85 -30.47
C LEU A 391 -2.70 0.07 -31.18
N ASP A 392 -3.73 0.53 -30.48
CA ASP A 392 -4.76 1.43 -31.03
C ASP A 392 -4.25 2.88 -31.26
N ALA A 393 -3.07 3.22 -30.71
CA ALA A 393 -2.41 4.50 -30.89
C ALA A 393 -1.61 4.55 -32.20
N ASP A 394 -0.84 3.49 -32.50
CA ASP A 394 -0.01 3.41 -33.70
C ASP A 394 -0.83 3.19 -34.99
N GLU A 395 -1.90 2.38 -34.96
CA GLU A 395 -2.73 2.15 -36.15
C GLU A 395 -3.43 3.41 -36.69
N LYS A 396 -3.59 4.47 -35.88
CA LYS A 396 -4.16 5.76 -36.33
C LYS A 396 -3.16 6.70 -36.99
N SER A 397 -1.90 6.28 -37.17
CA SER A 397 -0.82 7.13 -37.68
C SER A 397 -0.35 6.81 -39.11
N THR A 398 -1.02 5.92 -39.85
CA THR A 398 -0.63 5.58 -41.24
C THR A 398 -1.79 5.59 -42.24
N ASP A 399 -2.26 6.79 -42.60
CA ASP A 399 -3.09 6.97 -43.80
C ASP A 399 -2.63 8.15 -44.66
N GLY A 400 -1.85 7.83 -45.70
CA GLY A 400 -1.89 8.48 -47.02
C GLY A 400 -1.60 9.98 -47.15
N ALA A 401 -0.32 10.34 -47.23
CA ALA A 401 0.12 11.46 -48.07
C ALA A 401 1.39 11.08 -48.85
N SER A 402 1.20 10.69 -50.10
CA SER A 402 2.29 10.43 -51.05
C SER A 402 2.92 11.73 -51.53
N ASP A 403 4.25 11.82 -51.50
CA ASP A 403 4.98 12.64 -52.46
C ASP A 403 6.28 11.93 -52.88
N GLU A 404 6.51 11.86 -54.19
CA GLU A 404 7.69 11.22 -54.78
C GLU A 404 8.81 12.25 -54.88
N HIS A 405 10.07 11.91 -54.56
CA HIS A 405 11.23 12.51 -55.24
C HIS A 405 12.48 11.62 -55.20
N ILE A 406 13.38 11.83 -56.18
CA ILE A 406 14.40 10.88 -56.66
C ILE A 406 15.83 11.43 -56.46
N GLY A 407 16.80 10.55 -56.18
CA GLY A 407 18.27 10.79 -56.16
C GLY A 407 18.93 10.00 -55.02
N SER A 408 19.77 8.97 -55.23
CA SER A 408 21.15 8.95 -55.80
C SER A 408 22.14 9.81 -54.96
N ASP A 409 23.35 9.37 -54.58
CA ASP A 409 24.18 8.21 -54.95
C ASP A 409 25.00 7.63 -53.77
N ALA A 410 25.84 6.63 -54.05
CA ALA A 410 26.61 5.83 -53.07
C ALA A 410 28.03 6.35 -52.77
N GLU A 411 28.56 5.96 -51.60
CA GLU A 411 29.97 5.62 -51.25
C GLU A 411 29.97 5.26 -49.73
N GLY A 412 30.81 4.38 -49.15
CA GLY A 412 31.95 3.60 -49.63
C GLY A 412 33.00 3.50 -48.52
N GLY A 413 33.31 2.31 -47.98
CA GLY A 413 34.41 2.17 -46.99
C GLY A 413 34.32 0.96 -46.03
N VAL A 414 35.31 0.07 -46.10
CA VAL A 414 35.53 -1.08 -45.20
C VAL A 414 37.00 -1.06 -44.75
N SER A 415 37.28 -1.37 -43.47
CA SER A 415 38.48 -2.07 -42.89
C SER A 415 38.54 -1.80 -41.36
N ILE A 416 38.86 -2.69 -40.40
CA ILE A 416 39.83 -3.83 -40.29
C ILE A 416 41.28 -3.28 -40.16
N ASP A 417 42.15 -3.59 -39.18
CA ASP A 417 42.21 -4.58 -38.08
C ASP A 417 43.26 -4.20 -36.98
N SER A 418 43.41 -5.07 -35.96
CA SER A 418 44.66 -5.43 -35.21
C SER A 418 45.31 -4.39 -34.27
N GLY A 419 46.01 -4.75 -33.19
CA GLY A 419 46.42 -6.02 -32.52
C GLY A 419 47.38 -5.66 -31.34
N GLY A 420 47.86 -6.50 -30.41
CA GLY A 420 47.79 -7.95 -30.10
C GLY A 420 48.16 -8.18 -28.60
N GLU A 421 47.99 -9.39 -28.02
CA GLU A 421 49.07 -10.38 -27.70
C GLU A 421 49.75 -10.10 -26.31
N ASP A 422 50.19 -11.02 -25.43
CA ASP A 422 50.52 -12.48 -25.36
C ASP A 422 50.23 -13.00 -23.89
N ASP A 423 50.31 -14.27 -23.43
CA ASP A 423 50.14 -15.66 -23.96
C ASP A 423 50.19 -16.67 -22.74
N SER A 424 49.98 -17.98 -22.94
CA SER A 424 50.31 -19.16 -22.07
C SER A 424 49.57 -19.40 -20.72
N ASP A 425 49.27 -20.63 -20.26
CA ASP A 425 49.36 -22.01 -20.82
C ASP A 425 48.61 -23.06 -19.96
N GLY A 426 48.19 -24.19 -20.55
CA GLY A 426 48.26 -25.54 -19.92
C GLY A 426 47.03 -26.16 -19.19
N GLU A 427 46.30 -27.05 -19.89
CA GLU A 427 45.39 -28.10 -19.35
C GLU A 427 46.17 -29.42 -19.00
N PRO A 428 45.60 -30.53 -18.42
CA PRO A 428 44.19 -31.00 -18.47
C PRO A 428 43.56 -31.63 -17.20
N ASP A 429 42.27 -31.98 -17.35
CA ASP A 429 41.38 -32.79 -16.48
C ASP A 429 41.92 -34.20 -16.13
N TYR A 430 41.47 -34.76 -14.98
CA TYR A 430 41.06 -36.18 -14.87
C TYR A 430 40.13 -36.46 -13.66
N THR A 431 39.04 -37.18 -13.93
CA THR A 431 38.16 -37.97 -13.02
C THR A 431 37.18 -37.18 -12.14
N ALA A 432 35.89 -37.05 -12.47
CA ALA A 432 34.82 -38.03 -12.76
C ALA A 432 34.13 -38.65 -11.53
N CYS A 433 32.84 -38.31 -11.37
CA CYS A 433 31.79 -39.21 -10.89
C CYS A 433 30.41 -38.65 -11.30
N THR A 434 29.76 -39.27 -12.28
CA THR A 434 28.36 -39.01 -12.67
C THR A 434 27.52 -40.28 -12.54
N GLU A 435 26.19 -40.11 -12.64
CA GLU A 435 25.18 -41.15 -12.83
C GLU A 435 24.90 -42.16 -11.68
N ARG A 436 23.82 -41.90 -10.92
CA ARG A 436 22.55 -42.70 -10.96
C ARG A 436 21.71 -42.51 -9.68
N CYS A 437 20.63 -41.74 -9.79
CA CYS A 437 19.30 -42.16 -9.31
C CYS A 437 18.24 -41.16 -9.80
N ASP A 438 17.66 -41.41 -10.98
CA ASP A 438 16.30 -40.94 -11.23
C ASP A 438 15.36 -41.65 -10.25
N TYR A 439 14.52 -40.92 -9.53
CA TYR A 439 13.26 -41.53 -9.09
C TYR A 439 12.08 -40.57 -9.08
N CYS A 440 11.09 -40.94 -9.89
CA CYS A 440 9.83 -40.26 -10.10
C CYS A 440 9.05 -39.99 -8.80
N GLY A 441 8.35 -38.86 -8.74
CA GLY A 441 7.57 -38.48 -7.57
C GLY A 441 6.43 -39.46 -7.26
N ARG A 442 6.47 -40.08 -6.07
CA ARG A 442 5.33 -40.66 -5.31
C ARG A 442 5.83 -41.22 -3.97
N CYS A 443 5.79 -40.41 -2.91
CA CYS A 443 5.84 -40.89 -1.53
C CYS A 443 4.75 -40.20 -0.70
N LYS A 444 3.75 -40.97 -0.29
CA LYS A 444 2.85 -40.61 0.81
C LYS A 444 3.51 -41.08 2.11
N TYR A 445 3.41 -40.29 3.18
CA TYR A 445 2.88 -40.72 4.49
C TYR A 445 2.42 -39.50 5.27
#